data_AF-U6DWZ9-F1
#
_entry.id   AF-U6DWZ9-F1
#
_cell.length_a   1.000
_cell.length_b   1.000
_cell.length_c   1.000
_cell.angle_alpha   90.00
_cell.angle_beta   90.00
_cell.angle_gamma   90.00
#
_symmetry.space_group_name_H-M   'P 1'
#
loop_
_entity.id
_entity.type
_entity.pdbx_description
1 polymer ?
#
loop_
_entity_poly.entity_id
_entity_poly.type
_entity_poly.pdbx_seq_one_letter_code
_entity_poly.pdbx_strand_id
1 'polypeptide(L)'
;AGLAVALHSAVSASDLELHPPSYPWSHRGLLSSLDHTSIRRGFQVYKQVCSSCHSMDYVAYRHLVGVCYTEEEAKALAEEVEVQDGPNEDGEMFMRPGKLSDYFPKPYPNPEAARAANNGALPPDLSYITRARHGGEDYVFSLLTGYCEPPTGVSLREGLYFNPYFPGQAIGMAPP
;
A
#
# COMPACT_ATOMS: atom_id res chain seq x y z
N ALA A 1 -30.01 36.06 -31.99
CA ALA A 1 -28.69 35.66 -31.48
C ALA A 1 -28.85 35.08 -30.08
N GLY A 2 -29.05 33.76 -29.96
CA GLY A 2 -29.44 33.17 -28.65
C GLY A 2 -29.31 31.65 -28.55
N LEU A 3 -28.45 31.01 -29.36
CA LEU A 3 -28.39 29.55 -29.46
C LEU A 3 -26.99 28.96 -29.23
N ALA A 4 -26.11 29.65 -28.49
CA ALA A 4 -24.71 29.21 -28.32
C ALA A 4 -24.26 28.96 -26.87
N VAL A 5 -25.09 29.20 -25.85
CA VAL A 5 -24.66 29.19 -24.44
C VAL A 5 -25.32 28.06 -23.64
N ALA A 6 -25.38 26.86 -24.19
CA ALA A 6 -25.94 25.68 -23.48
C ALA A 6 -25.08 24.41 -23.56
N LEU A 7 -23.86 24.47 -24.11
CA LEU A 7 -23.00 23.29 -24.30
C LEU A 7 -21.76 23.24 -23.40
N HIS A 8 -21.63 24.15 -22.41
CA HIS A 8 -20.52 24.15 -21.45
C HIS A 8 -21.01 23.90 -20.02
N SER A 9 -21.86 22.90 -19.82
CA SER A 9 -21.84 22.19 -18.55
C SER A 9 -20.66 21.22 -18.61
N ALA A 10 -19.48 21.68 -18.14
CA ALA A 10 -18.40 20.76 -17.84
C ALA A 10 -18.95 19.75 -16.83
N VAL A 11 -19.14 18.50 -17.26
CA VAL A 11 -19.46 17.42 -16.34
C VAL A 11 -18.27 17.31 -15.40
N SER A 12 -18.48 17.67 -14.13
CA SER A 12 -17.49 17.42 -13.08
C SER A 12 -17.47 15.91 -12.86
N ALA A 13 -16.51 15.22 -13.46
CA ALA A 13 -16.36 13.78 -13.30
C ALA A 13 -15.57 13.39 -12.04
N SER A 14 -15.20 14.35 -11.19
CA SER A 14 -14.55 14.10 -9.90
C SER A 14 -15.35 13.16 -8.99
N ASP A 15 -16.67 13.15 -9.15
CA ASP A 15 -17.60 12.38 -8.33
C ASP A 15 -18.00 11.05 -9.00
N LEU A 16 -17.50 10.77 -10.21
CA LEU A 16 -17.67 9.49 -10.88
C LEU A 16 -16.54 8.55 -10.46
N GLU A 17 -16.87 7.45 -9.80
CA GLU A 17 -15.90 6.40 -9.46
C GLU A 17 -15.90 5.30 -10.52
N LEU A 18 -14.72 4.94 -11.02
CA LEU A 18 -14.54 3.74 -11.82
C LEU A 18 -14.39 2.54 -10.89
N HIS A 19 -15.39 1.67 -10.86
CA HIS A 19 -15.31 0.42 -10.10
C HIS A 19 -14.32 -0.56 -10.75
N PRO A 20 -13.51 -1.28 -9.94
CA PRO A 20 -12.61 -2.30 -10.47
C PRO A 20 -13.39 -3.46 -11.08
N PRO A 21 -12.90 -4.06 -12.18
CA PRO A 21 -13.46 -5.29 -12.71
C PRO A 21 -13.19 -6.47 -11.77
N SER A 22 -13.92 -7.56 -11.96
CA SER A 22 -13.71 -8.80 -11.21
C SER A 22 -12.61 -9.65 -11.83
N TYR A 23 -11.42 -9.69 -11.23
CA TYR A 23 -10.33 -10.52 -11.73
C TYR A 23 -10.47 -11.98 -11.24
N PRO A 24 -10.09 -12.97 -12.06
CA PRO A 24 -10.21 -14.38 -11.71
C PRO A 24 -9.04 -14.84 -10.83
N TRP A 25 -8.95 -14.35 -9.59
CA TRP A 25 -7.93 -14.77 -8.63
C TRP A 25 -7.96 -16.28 -8.38
N SER A 26 -6.79 -16.90 -8.17
CA SER A 26 -6.68 -18.35 -7.88
C SER A 26 -7.47 -18.79 -6.64
N HIS A 27 -7.66 -17.87 -5.69
CA HIS A 27 -8.36 -18.06 -4.41
C HIS A 27 -9.79 -17.50 -4.39
N ARG A 28 -10.39 -17.22 -5.55
CA ARG A 28 -11.76 -16.65 -5.63
C ARG A 28 -12.86 -17.66 -5.28
N GLY A 29 -12.60 -18.96 -5.46
CA GLY A 29 -13.57 -20.01 -5.19
C GLY A 29 -13.78 -20.26 -3.70
N LEU A 30 -14.97 -20.75 -3.32
CA LEU A 30 -15.34 -20.98 -1.90
C LEU A 30 -14.40 -21.93 -1.14
N LEU A 31 -13.76 -22.87 -1.85
CA LEU A 31 -12.82 -23.85 -1.29
C LEU A 31 -11.39 -23.65 -1.81
N SER A 32 -11.14 -22.57 -2.54
CA SER A 32 -9.83 -22.27 -3.10
C SER A 32 -8.93 -21.67 -2.02
N SER A 33 -7.72 -22.23 -1.85
CA SER A 33 -6.70 -21.63 -0.98
C SER A 33 -5.94 -20.52 -1.71
N LEU A 34 -5.19 -19.72 -0.96
CA LEU A 34 -4.20 -18.80 -1.51
C LEU A 34 -3.07 -19.57 -2.20
N ASP A 35 -2.45 -18.96 -3.22
CA ASP A 35 -1.19 -19.45 -3.80
C ASP A 35 -0.02 -18.95 -2.94
N HIS A 36 0.53 -19.83 -2.11
CA HIS A 36 1.64 -19.53 -1.19
C HIS A 36 2.92 -19.09 -1.92
N THR A 37 3.12 -19.52 -3.18
CA THR A 37 4.25 -19.05 -4.00
C THR A 37 4.02 -17.60 -4.43
N SER A 38 2.78 -17.23 -4.76
CA SER A 38 2.42 -15.83 -5.02
C SER A 38 2.49 -14.96 -3.76
N ILE A 39 2.14 -15.49 -2.58
CA ILE A 39 2.34 -14.78 -1.30
C ILE A 39 3.83 -14.47 -1.11
N ARG A 40 4.71 -15.46 -1.34
CA ARG A 40 6.17 -15.27 -1.21
C ARG A 40 6.68 -14.15 -2.13
N ARG A 41 6.31 -14.16 -3.41
CA ARG A 41 6.67 -13.09 -4.35
C ARG A 41 6.08 -11.74 -3.94
N GLY A 42 4.83 -11.73 -3.49
CA GLY A 42 4.14 -10.53 -3.01
C GLY A 42 4.83 -9.89 -1.81
N PHE A 43 5.29 -10.69 -0.85
CA PHE A 43 6.10 -10.20 0.27
C PHE A 43 7.41 -9.54 -0.22
N GLN A 44 8.08 -10.12 -1.21
CA GLN A 44 9.28 -9.51 -1.78
C GLN A 44 8.97 -8.15 -2.41
N VAL A 45 7.86 -8.02 -3.15
CA VAL A 45 7.42 -6.73 -3.69
C VAL A 45 7.17 -5.73 -2.56
N TYR A 46 6.46 -6.13 -1.49
CA TYR A 46 6.26 -5.28 -0.32
C TYR A 46 7.59 -4.80 0.29
N LYS A 47 8.51 -5.73 0.55
CA LYS A 47 9.81 -5.43 1.18
C LYS A 47 10.71 -4.53 0.31
N GLN A 48 10.63 -4.65 -1.00
CA GLN A 48 11.53 -3.92 -1.92
C GLN A 48 10.95 -2.58 -2.37
N VAL A 49 9.63 -2.45 -2.43
CA VAL A 49 8.95 -1.28 -3.01
C VAL A 49 8.14 -0.52 -1.96
N CYS A 50 7.32 -1.21 -1.18
CA CYS A 50 6.29 -0.58 -0.37
C CYS A 50 6.77 -0.23 1.05
N SER A 51 7.66 -1.02 1.66
CA SER A 51 8.03 -0.89 3.07
C SER A 51 8.83 0.36 3.41
N SER A 52 9.23 1.13 2.40
CA SER A 52 9.85 2.45 2.56
C SER A 52 8.85 3.56 2.87
N CYS A 53 7.57 3.38 2.53
CA CYS A 53 6.52 4.39 2.70
C CYS A 53 5.31 3.85 3.49
N HIS A 54 4.98 2.58 3.32
CA HIS A 54 3.83 1.94 3.97
C HIS A 54 4.27 1.07 5.13
N SER A 55 3.57 1.21 6.25
CA SER A 55 3.68 0.28 7.37
C SER A 55 2.81 -0.97 7.13
N MET A 56 3.10 -2.02 7.88
CA MET A 56 2.24 -3.19 8.02
C MET A 56 2.31 -3.72 9.45
N ASP A 57 1.76 -2.93 10.36
CA ASP A 57 1.95 -3.00 11.81
C ASP A 57 1.50 -4.32 12.45
N TYR A 58 0.57 -5.04 11.82
CA TYR A 58 -0.02 -6.25 12.39
C TYR A 58 0.63 -7.54 11.89
N VAL A 59 1.69 -7.45 11.08
CA VAL A 59 2.43 -8.61 10.57
C VAL A 59 3.82 -8.66 11.20
N ALA A 60 4.15 -9.81 11.78
CA ALA A 60 5.45 -10.12 12.36
C ALA A 60 6.17 -11.19 11.53
N TYR A 61 7.49 -11.26 11.63
CA TYR A 61 8.29 -12.23 10.86
C TYR A 61 7.85 -13.68 11.11
N ARG A 62 7.45 -14.02 12.34
CA ARG A 62 6.87 -15.33 12.69
C ARG A 62 5.60 -15.68 11.91
N HIS A 63 4.84 -14.70 11.41
CA HIS A 63 3.64 -14.99 10.60
C HIS A 63 3.99 -15.52 9.20
N LEU A 64 5.24 -15.37 8.73
CA LEU A 64 5.68 -15.87 7.43
C LEU A 64 6.06 -17.36 7.48
N VAL A 65 6.43 -17.87 8.66
CA VAL A 65 6.93 -19.24 8.86
C VAL A 65 5.82 -20.25 8.60
N GLY A 66 6.08 -21.19 7.70
CA GLY A 66 5.09 -22.19 7.28
C GLY A 66 3.97 -21.64 6.39
N VAL A 67 4.02 -20.34 6.05
CA VAL A 67 3.15 -19.72 5.06
C VAL A 67 3.92 -19.54 3.76
N CYS A 68 4.92 -18.68 3.72
CA CYS A 68 5.67 -18.37 2.50
C CYS A 68 7.19 -18.47 2.65
N TYR A 69 7.68 -18.71 3.87
CA TYR A 69 9.09 -18.90 4.20
C TYR A 69 9.27 -20.04 5.20
N THR A 70 10.47 -20.64 5.22
CA THR A 70 10.89 -21.50 6.34
C THR A 70 11.24 -20.66 7.57
N GLU A 71 11.46 -21.30 8.72
CA GLU A 71 11.89 -20.59 9.92
C GLU A 71 13.26 -19.92 9.72
N GLU A 72 14.21 -20.63 9.10
CA GLU A 72 15.56 -20.14 8.84
C GLU A 72 15.54 -18.93 7.91
N GLU A 73 14.75 -18.98 6.84
CA GLU A 73 14.61 -17.86 5.92
C GLU A 73 13.93 -16.65 6.58
N ALA A 74 12.86 -16.86 7.36
CA ALA A 74 12.19 -15.78 8.06
C ALA A 74 13.05 -15.15 9.17
N LYS A 75 13.91 -15.95 9.80
CA LYS A 75 14.90 -15.50 10.79
C LYS A 75 15.97 -14.65 10.13
N ALA A 76 16.52 -15.10 9.00
CA ALA A 76 17.46 -14.31 8.21
C ALA A 76 16.86 -12.97 7.78
N LEU A 77 15.59 -12.95 7.33
CA LEU A 77 14.88 -11.72 6.98
C LEU A 77 14.67 -10.77 8.16
N ALA A 78 14.50 -11.29 9.38
CA ALA A 78 14.37 -10.49 10.58
C ALA A 78 15.71 -9.90 11.02
N GLU A 79 16.80 -10.67 10.90
CA GLU A 79 18.15 -10.24 11.27
C GLU A 79 18.71 -9.16 10.33
N GLU A 80 18.15 -9.00 9.12
CA GLU A 80 18.50 -7.91 8.19
C GLU A 80 18.10 -6.51 8.67
N VAL A 81 17.21 -6.40 9.67
CA VAL A 81 16.70 -5.11 10.16
C VAL A 81 17.10 -4.87 11.61
N GLU A 82 17.44 -3.62 11.90
CA GLU A 82 17.72 -3.16 13.27
C GLU A 82 16.41 -2.74 13.95
N VAL A 83 16.18 -3.23 15.16
CA VAL A 83 15.00 -2.95 15.98
C VAL A 83 15.44 -2.35 17.32
N GLN A 84 14.80 -1.26 17.74
CA GLN A 84 15.05 -0.67 19.04
C GLN A 84 14.50 -1.55 20.17
N ASP A 85 15.29 -1.76 21.21
CA ASP A 85 14.94 -2.50 22.43
C ASP A 85 15.51 -1.78 23.67
N GLY A 86 15.19 -2.28 24.86
CA GLY A 86 15.67 -1.76 26.14
C GLY A 86 14.55 -1.24 27.06
N PRO A 87 14.92 -0.50 28.12
CA PRO A 87 16.27 -0.03 28.45
C PRO A 87 17.22 -1.13 28.95
N ASN A 88 18.54 -0.91 28.83
CA ASN A 88 19.60 -1.71 29.45
C ASN A 88 19.82 -1.35 30.93
N GLU A 89 20.84 -1.92 31.58
CA GLU A 89 21.15 -1.67 33.00
C GLU A 89 21.52 -0.20 33.29
N ASP A 90 22.02 0.53 32.29
CA ASP A 90 22.36 1.95 32.39
C ASP A 90 21.14 2.88 32.12
N GLY A 91 19.98 2.32 31.79
CA GLY A 91 18.77 3.06 31.46
C GLY A 91 18.69 3.53 30.01
N GLU A 92 19.53 3.01 29.12
CA GLU A 92 19.64 3.42 27.72
C GLU A 92 18.90 2.45 26.78
N MET A 93 18.22 3.00 25.76
CA MET A 93 17.66 2.21 24.66
C MET A 93 18.77 1.84 23.66
N PHE A 94 18.73 0.64 23.11
CA PHE A 94 19.75 0.15 22.16
C PHE A 94 19.10 -0.45 20.91
N MET A 95 19.87 -0.60 19.84
CA MET A 95 19.45 -1.30 18.62
C MET A 95 19.98 -2.72 18.64
N ARG A 96 19.18 -3.67 18.13
CA ARG A 96 19.58 -5.06 17.94
C ARG A 96 19.09 -5.59 16.60
N PRO A 97 19.70 -6.66 16.07
CA PRO A 97 19.10 -7.40 14.97
C PRO A 97 17.70 -7.90 15.36
N GLY A 98 16.80 -7.88 14.38
CA GLY A 98 15.44 -8.37 14.53
C GLY A 98 15.40 -9.88 14.80
N LYS A 99 14.32 -10.30 15.45
CA LYS A 99 14.00 -11.71 15.70
C LYS A 99 12.59 -12.02 15.20
N LEU A 100 12.25 -13.30 15.08
CA LEU A 100 10.96 -13.76 14.56
C LEU A 100 9.73 -13.11 15.23
N SER A 101 9.83 -12.77 16.53
CA SER A 101 8.72 -12.15 17.26
C SER A 101 8.48 -10.68 16.92
N ASP A 102 9.44 -9.99 16.30
CA ASP A 102 9.31 -8.58 15.96
C ASP A 102 8.34 -8.38 14.80
N TYR A 103 7.62 -7.26 14.86
CA TYR A 103 6.76 -6.79 13.79
C TYR A 103 7.59 -6.16 12.67
N PHE A 104 7.00 -6.02 11.48
CA PHE A 104 7.67 -5.32 10.39
C PHE A 104 8.00 -3.88 10.79
N PRO A 105 9.20 -3.39 10.43
CA PRO A 105 9.64 -2.06 10.83
C PRO A 105 8.76 -0.99 10.20
N LYS A 106 8.47 0.06 10.96
CA LYS A 106 7.76 1.24 10.46
C LYS A 106 8.71 2.11 9.64
N PRO A 107 8.29 2.61 8.46
CA PRO A 107 9.10 3.54 7.68
C PRO A 107 9.25 4.91 8.34
N TYR A 108 8.28 5.30 9.18
CA TYR A 108 8.25 6.58 9.86
C TYR A 108 7.93 6.40 11.35
N PRO A 109 8.47 7.25 12.24
CA PRO A 109 8.23 7.16 13.67
C PRO A 109 6.80 7.56 14.07
N ASN A 110 6.14 8.41 13.28
CA ASN A 110 4.78 8.90 13.54
C ASN A 110 4.10 9.39 12.24
N PRO A 111 2.77 9.59 12.26
CA PRO A 111 2.02 10.07 11.09
C PRO A 111 2.46 11.46 10.60
N GLU A 112 2.91 12.34 11.49
CA GLU A 112 3.37 13.69 11.13
C GLU A 112 4.63 13.64 10.27
N ALA A 113 5.60 12.79 10.63
CA ALA A 113 6.81 12.54 9.85
C ALA A 113 6.47 11.93 8.48
N ALA A 114 5.51 10.99 8.45
CA ALA A 114 5.04 10.39 7.19
C ALA A 114 4.42 11.44 6.25
N ARG A 115 3.57 12.35 6.78
CA ARG A 115 2.98 13.45 6.01
C ARG A 115 4.03 14.42 5.50
N ALA A 116 5.00 14.79 6.33
CA ALA A 116 6.07 15.69 5.94
C ALA A 116 6.90 15.12 4.77
N ALA A 117 7.15 13.80 4.76
CA ALA A 117 7.88 13.14 3.70
C ALA A 117 7.08 12.93 2.39
N ASN A 118 5.74 13.04 2.43
CA ASN A 118 4.85 12.69 1.32
C ASN A 118 3.88 13.83 0.94
N ASN A 119 4.36 15.08 0.91
CA ASN A 119 3.59 16.26 0.49
C ASN A 119 2.24 16.43 1.23
N GLY A 120 2.20 16.09 2.52
CA GLY A 120 1.01 16.17 3.37
C GLY A 120 0.11 14.92 3.33
N ALA A 121 0.30 14.02 2.36
CA ALA A 121 -0.41 12.75 2.31
C ALA A 121 0.15 11.76 3.34
N LEU A 122 -0.73 10.97 3.96
CA LEU A 122 -0.33 9.91 4.88
C LEU A 122 -0.48 8.57 4.15
N PRO A 123 0.61 7.84 3.86
CA PRO A 123 0.51 6.47 3.35
C PRO A 123 -0.26 5.60 4.37
N PRO A 124 -1.37 4.95 3.98
CA PRO A 124 -2.11 4.08 4.88
C PRO A 124 -1.31 2.82 5.24
N ASP A 125 -1.53 2.30 6.44
CA ASP A 125 -1.05 0.97 6.82
C ASP A 125 -1.69 -0.11 5.92
N LEU A 126 -0.89 -1.06 5.46
CA LEU A 126 -1.33 -2.06 4.48
C LEU A 126 -1.83 -3.38 5.10
N SER A 127 -1.78 -3.55 6.43
CA SER A 127 -2.13 -4.82 7.08
C SER A 127 -3.55 -5.29 6.75
N TYR A 128 -4.47 -4.34 6.56
CA TYR A 128 -5.88 -4.63 6.28
C TYR A 128 -6.40 -3.90 5.04
N ILE A 129 -5.53 -3.39 4.16
CA ILE A 129 -5.96 -2.50 3.07
C ILE A 129 -6.99 -3.14 2.11
N THR A 130 -6.84 -4.45 1.84
CA THR A 130 -7.77 -5.22 1.00
C THR A 130 -9.13 -5.41 1.67
N ARG A 131 -9.22 -5.33 2.99
CA ARG A 131 -10.49 -5.40 3.74
C ARG A 131 -11.06 -4.02 4.04
N ALA A 132 -10.21 -2.99 4.06
CA ALA A 132 -10.57 -1.62 4.38
C ALA A 132 -11.04 -0.81 3.16
N ARG A 133 -11.08 -1.41 1.97
CA ARG A 133 -11.55 -0.79 0.72
C ARG A 133 -12.57 -1.68 0.04
N HIS A 134 -13.62 -1.07 -0.50
CA HIS A 134 -14.57 -1.78 -1.36
C HIS A 134 -13.85 -2.32 -2.61
N GLY A 135 -14.20 -3.53 -3.03
CA GLY A 135 -13.53 -4.24 -4.12
C GLY A 135 -12.23 -4.96 -3.73
N GLY A 136 -11.66 -4.69 -2.54
CA GLY A 136 -10.51 -5.42 -2.00
C GLY A 136 -9.32 -5.56 -2.95
N GLU A 137 -8.86 -6.79 -3.18
CA GLU A 137 -7.74 -7.08 -4.08
C GLU A 137 -8.00 -6.70 -5.54
N ASP A 138 -9.25 -6.76 -6.02
CA ASP A 138 -9.61 -6.25 -7.36
C ASP A 138 -9.32 -4.73 -7.43
N TYR A 139 -9.68 -3.98 -6.38
CA TYR A 139 -9.40 -2.54 -6.28
C TYR A 139 -7.89 -2.25 -6.22
N VAL A 140 -7.16 -2.93 -5.33
CA VAL A 140 -5.71 -2.69 -5.17
C VAL A 140 -4.97 -3.00 -6.47
N PHE A 141 -5.31 -4.09 -7.15
CA PHE A 141 -4.70 -4.45 -8.43
C PHE A 141 -4.99 -3.39 -9.50
N SER A 142 -6.27 -3.02 -9.68
CA SER A 142 -6.65 -1.97 -10.63
C SER A 142 -6.00 -0.63 -10.31
N LEU A 143 -5.86 -0.27 -9.04
CA LEU A 143 -5.18 0.95 -8.63
C LEU A 143 -3.71 0.92 -9.04
N LEU A 144 -2.98 -0.15 -8.71
CA LEU A 144 -1.55 -0.25 -9.01
C LEU A 144 -1.27 -0.30 -10.52
N THR A 145 -2.08 -1.00 -11.30
CA THR A 145 -1.87 -1.15 -12.75
C THR A 145 -2.60 -0.10 -13.60
N GLY A 146 -3.39 0.77 -12.97
CA GLY A 146 -4.33 1.67 -13.63
C GLY A 146 -3.84 3.11 -13.81
N TYR A 147 -2.62 3.43 -13.38
CA TYR A 147 -2.03 4.75 -13.62
C TYR A 147 -1.98 5.05 -15.13
N CYS A 148 -2.44 6.23 -15.53
CA CYS A 148 -2.42 6.68 -16.91
C CYS A 148 -2.36 8.21 -16.98
N GLU A 149 -2.19 8.74 -18.19
CA GLU A 149 -2.22 10.19 -18.40
C GLU A 149 -3.61 10.78 -18.13
N PRO A 150 -3.69 11.98 -17.52
CA PRO A 150 -4.96 12.65 -17.30
C PRO A 150 -5.69 12.90 -18.65
N PRO A 151 -7.01 12.66 -18.72
CA PRO A 151 -7.76 12.97 -19.93
C PRO A 151 -7.82 14.48 -20.18
N THR A 152 -8.11 14.87 -21.42
CA THR A 152 -8.18 16.29 -21.82
C THR A 152 -9.12 17.07 -20.91
N GLY A 153 -8.63 18.19 -20.37
CA GLY A 153 -9.40 19.07 -19.47
C GLY A 153 -9.19 18.81 -17.98
N VAL A 154 -8.49 17.72 -17.60
CA VAL A 154 -8.11 17.45 -16.20
C VAL A 154 -6.70 18.00 -15.95
N SER A 155 -6.59 18.90 -14.97
CA SER A 155 -5.31 19.36 -14.43
C SER A 155 -5.17 18.97 -12.97
N LEU A 156 -3.96 18.57 -12.59
CA LEU A 156 -3.65 18.13 -11.23
C LEU A 156 -2.75 19.15 -10.54
N ARG A 157 -2.88 19.22 -9.21
CA ARG A 157 -1.90 19.94 -8.38
C ARG A 157 -0.57 19.21 -8.41
N GLU A 158 0.52 19.94 -8.27
CA GLU A 158 1.85 19.36 -8.16
C GLU A 158 1.92 18.31 -7.04
N GLY A 159 2.57 17.18 -7.32
CA GLY A 159 2.67 16.04 -6.41
C GLY A 159 1.45 15.10 -6.40
N LEU A 160 0.40 15.38 -7.18
CA LEU A 160 -0.71 14.46 -7.41
C LEU A 160 -0.60 13.80 -8.78
N TYR A 161 -1.02 12.54 -8.85
CA TYR A 161 -0.98 11.69 -10.04
C TYR A 161 -2.40 11.27 -10.43
N PHE A 162 -2.63 11.07 -11.73
CA PHE A 162 -3.93 10.63 -12.21
C PHE A 162 -4.07 9.12 -12.07
N ASN A 163 -5.18 8.69 -11.45
CA ASN A 163 -5.55 7.29 -11.43
C ASN A 163 -7.09 7.18 -11.46
N PRO A 164 -7.70 6.60 -12.51
CA PRO A 164 -9.15 6.59 -12.68
C PRO A 164 -9.87 5.77 -11.61
N TYR A 165 -9.21 4.80 -10.97
CA TYR A 165 -9.79 3.98 -9.91
C TYR A 165 -9.76 4.66 -8.55
N PHE A 166 -8.87 5.64 -8.34
CA PHE A 166 -8.82 6.36 -7.08
C PHE A 166 -10.02 7.31 -6.96
N PRO A 167 -10.73 7.35 -5.82
CA PRO A 167 -11.80 8.32 -5.58
C PRO A 167 -11.30 9.77 -5.78
N GLY A 168 -11.97 10.54 -6.65
CA GLY A 168 -11.54 11.90 -7.03
C GLY A 168 -10.37 11.94 -8.04
N GLN A 169 -9.92 10.78 -8.52
CA GLN A 169 -8.94 10.54 -9.59
C GLN A 169 -7.54 11.16 -9.43
N ALA A 170 -7.29 11.86 -8.34
CA ALA A 170 -6.03 12.52 -8.02
C ALA A 170 -5.42 11.90 -6.76
N ILE A 171 -4.43 11.03 -6.94
CA ILE A 171 -3.78 10.30 -5.85
C ILE A 171 -2.41 10.91 -5.51
N GLY A 172 -2.07 11.01 -4.23
CA GLY A 172 -0.77 11.49 -3.75
C GLY A 172 0.34 10.44 -3.76
N MET A 173 0.15 9.33 -4.46
CA MET A 173 1.11 8.23 -4.59
C MET A 173 1.65 8.23 -6.02
N ALA A 174 2.97 8.36 -6.17
CA ALA A 174 3.62 8.13 -7.45
C ALA A 174 3.39 6.68 -7.91
N PRO A 175 3.35 6.38 -9.22
CA PRO A 175 3.25 5.01 -9.70
C PRO A 175 4.39 4.17 -9.09
N PRO A 176 4.07 3.21 -8.20
CA PRO A 176 5.08 2.50 -7.40
C PRO A 176 5.75 1.35 -8.16
#